data_AF-A0A368EWZ5-F1
#
_entry.id   AF-A0A368EWZ5-F1
#
_cell.length_a   1.000
_cell.length_b   1.000
_cell.length_c   1.000
_cell.angle_alpha   90.00
_cell.angle_beta   90.00
_cell.angle_gamma   90.00
#
_symmetry.space_group_name_H-M   'P 1'
#
loop_
_entity.id
_entity.type
_entity.pdbx_description
1 polymer ?
#
loop_
_entity_poly.entity_id
_entity_poly.type
_entity_poly.pdbx_seq_one_letter_code
_entity_poly.pdbx_strand_id
1 'polypeptide(L)' 'MILKPAAIYPDPFFGGNHKLVLCEVLNAHEKPAKTNHRAKCKEVMD' A
#
# COMPACT_ATOMS: atom_id res chain seq x y z
N MET A 1 12.80 4.60 -3.47
CA MET A 1 11.38 4.20 -3.52
C MET A 1 11.06 3.57 -2.17
N ILE A 2 9.99 4.01 -1.52
CA ILE A 2 9.61 3.58 -0.17
C ILE A 2 8.23 2.92 -0.27
N LEU A 3 8.08 1.75 0.35
CA LEU A 3 6.81 1.04 0.44
C LEU A 3 6.20 1.28 1.81
N LYS A 4 5.02 1.92 1.84
CA LYS A 4 4.27 2.18 3.07
C LYS A 4 3.11 1.19 3.19
N PRO A 5 3.06 0.34 4.23
CA PRO A 5 1.92 -0.56 4.45
C PRO A 5 0.61 0.20 4.57
N ALA A 6 -0.43 -0.27 3.88
CA ALA A 6 -1.73 0.39 3.80
C ALA A 6 -2.88 -0.51 4.22
N ALA A 7 -2.83 -1.80 3.91
CA ALA A 7 -3.78 -2.81 4.37
C ALA A 7 -3.11 -4.18 4.47
N ILE A 8 -3.62 -5.02 5.37
CA ILE A 8 -3.09 -6.37 5.62
C ILE A 8 -4.23 -7.36 5.44
N TYR A 9 -3.99 -8.41 4.67
CA TYR A 9 -4.92 -9.49 4.40
C TYR A 9 -4.28 -10.84 4.72
N PRO A 10 -5.05 -11.85 5.18
CA PRO A 10 -4.54 -13.21 5.28
C PRO A 10 -4.19 -13.74 3.89
N ASP A 11 -3.06 -14.43 3.77
CA ASP A 11 -2.61 -14.98 2.48
C ASP A 11 -3.39 -16.26 2.14
N PRO A 12 -4.19 -16.28 1.06
CA PRO A 12 -4.97 -17.45 0.67
C PRO A 12 -4.12 -18.55 0.01
N PHE A 13 -2.90 -18.24 -0.44
CA PHE A 13 -2.04 -19.17 -1.18
C PHE A 13 -1.14 -19.98 -0.25
N PHE A 14 -0.38 -19.29 0.60
CA PHE A 14 0.56 -19.95 1.51
C PHE A 14 -0.09 -20.40 2.82
N GLY A 15 -1.27 -19.86 3.16
CA GLY A 15 -2.00 -20.21 4.37
C GLY A 15 -1.27 -19.85 5.68
N GLY A 16 -1.77 -20.37 6.80
CA GLY A 16 -1.12 -20.21 8.12
C GLY A 16 -0.95 -18.76 8.57
N ASN A 17 0.27 -18.40 8.97
CA ASN A 17 0.60 -17.06 9.49
C ASN A 17 1.08 -16.09 8.39
N HIS A 18 1.01 -16.48 7.12
CA HIS A 18 1.40 -15.63 6.00
C HIS A 18 0.36 -14.53 5.75
N LYS A 19 0.82 -13.33 5.42
CA LYS A 19 -0.02 -12.15 5.23
C LYS A 19 0.35 -11.43 3.94
N LEU A 20 -0.66 -11.07 3.17
CA LEU A 20 -0.52 -10.18 2.02
C LEU A 20 -0.63 -8.74 2.50
N VAL A 21 0.37 -7.92 2.19
CA VAL A 21 0.41 -6.52 2.58
C VAL A 21 0.27 -5.66 1.33
N LEU A 22 -0.82 -4.91 1.25
CA LEU A 22 -1.01 -3.88 0.25
C LEU A 22 -0.21 -2.65 0.69
N CYS A 23 0.73 -2.22 -0.14
CA CYS A 23 1.57 -1.05 0.13
C CYS A 23 1.30 0.08 -0.87
N GLU A 24 1.41 1.31 -0.37
CA GLU A 24 1.54 2.49 -1.20
C GLU A 24 3.00 2.75 -1.56
N VAL A 25 3.21 3.30 -2.76
CA VAL A 25 4.54 3.64 -3.24
C VAL A 25 4.80 5.13 -3.03
N LEU A 26 5.86 5.43 -2.30
CA LEU A 26 6.38 6.77 -2.06
C LEU A 26 7.75 6.94 -2.72
N ASN A 27 8.06 8.17 -3.10
CA ASN A 27 9.38 8.56 -3.60
C ASN A 27 10.38 8.67 -2.45
N ALA A 28 11.66 8.91 -2.76
CA ALA A 28 12.71 9.11 -1.75
C ALA A 28 12.48 10.35 -0.86
N HIS A 29 11.61 11.27 -1.30
CA HIS A 29 11.19 12.45 -0.56
C HIS A 29 9.82 12.26 0.13
N GLU A 30 9.40 11.01 0.36
CA GLU A 30 8.13 10.63 1.02
C GLU A 30 6.84 11.10 0.32
N LYS A 31 6.94 11.76 -0.83
CA LYS A 31 5.78 12.12 -1.67
C LYS A 31 5.23 10.90 -2.41
N PRO A 32 3.90 10.82 -2.64
CA PRO A 32 3.32 9.74 -3.45
C PRO A 32 3.99 9.69 -4.83
N ALA A 33 4.30 8.47 -5.28
CA ALA A 33 4.82 8.26 -6.63
C ALA A 33 3.80 8.74 -7.68
N LYS A 34 4.27 9.09 -8.90
CA LYS A 34 3.40 9.59 -9.98
C LYS A 34 2.25 8.61 -10.34
N THR A 35 2.45 7.32 -10.09
CA THR A 35 1.49 6.24 -10.34
C THR A 35 0.68 5.86 -9.10
N ASN A 36 0.89 6.52 -7.96
CA ASN A 36 0.14 6.25 -6.74
C ASN A 36 -1.22 6.97 -6.77
N HIS A 37 -2.19 6.35 -7.42
CA HIS A 37 -3.57 6.84 -7.47
C HIS A 37 -4.32 6.67 -6.14
N ARG A 38 -3.83 5.79 -5.25
CA ARG A 38 -4.48 5.53 -3.95
C ARG A 38 -4.49 6.76 -3.05
N ALA A 39 -3.40 7.53 -3.04
CA ALA A 39 -3.31 8.76 -2.25
C ALA A 39 -4.44 9.75 -2.59
N LYS A 40 -4.67 10.01 -3.88
CA LYS A 40 -5.75 10.90 -4.35
C LYS A 40 -7.14 10.34 -4.05
N CYS A 41 -7.34 9.03 -4.22
CA CYS A 41 -8.63 8.41 -3.88
C CYS A 41 -8.92 8.48 -2.38
N LYS A 42 -7.90 8.35 -1.53
CA LYS A 42 -8.05 8.47 -0.08
C LYS A 42 -8.51 9.87 0.32
N GLU A 43 -7.91 10.92 -0.25
CA GLU A 43 -8.30 12.32 0.02
C GLU A 43 -9.76 12.63 -0.32
N VAL A 44 -10.37 11.92 -1.27
CA VAL A 44 -11.78 12.11 -1.67
C VAL A 44 -12.75 11.27 -0.82
N MET A 45 -12.27 10.18 -0.24
CA MET A 45 -13.07 9.25 0.56
C MET A 45 -13.06 9.58 2.06
N ASP A 46 -12.10 10.40 2.51
CA ASP A 46 -12.06 11.00 3.85
C ASP A 46 -13.03 12.19 3.95
#